data_AF-A0A923VCF5-F1
#
_entry.id   AF-A0A923VCF5-F1
#
_cell.length_a   1.000
_cell.length_b   1.000
_cell.length_c   1.000
_cell.angle_alpha   90.00
_cell.angle_beta   90.00
_cell.angle_gamma   90.00
#
_symmetry.space_group_name_H-M   'P 1'
#
loop_
_entity.id
_entity.type
_entity.pdbx_description
1 polymer ?
#
loop_
_entity_poly.entity_id
_entity_poly.type
_entity_poly.pdbx_seq_one_letter_code
_entity_poly.pdbx_strand_id
1 'polypeptide(L)'
;MKVRKIILSAIATLLIGCVQAQQWQPKKAALMSKFSKDVNPLSVLPEYPRPQLTRTKWLNLNGLWQFQPAASETEALPKGNLSRTILVPFPVESALSG
;
A
#
# COMPACT_ATOMS: atom_id res chain seq x y z
N MET A 1 17.62 -25.78 -33.45
CA MET A 1 17.61 -25.64 -31.96
C MET A 1 17.76 -24.20 -31.43
N LYS A 2 18.30 -23.24 -32.19
CA LYS A 2 18.48 -21.84 -31.71
C LYS A 2 17.17 -21.04 -31.67
N VAL A 3 16.28 -21.22 -32.66
CA VAL A 3 15.02 -20.47 -32.78
C VAL A 3 14.03 -20.78 -31.64
N ARG A 4 13.92 -22.04 -31.22
CA ARG A 4 13.09 -22.45 -30.06
C ARG A 4 13.58 -21.81 -28.75
N LYS A 5 14.90 -21.71 -28.55
CA LYS A 5 15.49 -21.04 -27.37
C LYS A 5 15.26 -19.51 -27.39
N ILE A 6 15.28 -18.90 -28.58
CA ILE A 6 14.98 -17.46 -28.75
C ILE A 6 13.48 -17.19 -28.49
N ILE A 7 12.58 -18.05 -28.98
CA ILE A 7 11.14 -17.93 -28.73
C ILE A 7 10.81 -18.15 -27.25
N LEU A 8 11.41 -19.17 -26.59
CA LEU A 8 11.21 -19.36 -25.15
C LEU A 8 11.77 -18.19 -24.32
N SER A 9 12.91 -17.60 -24.71
CA SER A 9 13.49 -16.44 -24.03
C SER A 9 12.63 -15.18 -24.20
N ALA A 10 12.00 -14.98 -25.35
CA ALA A 10 11.13 -13.83 -25.62
C ALA A 10 9.77 -13.91 -24.89
N ILE A 11 9.25 -15.13 -24.69
CA ILE A 11 8.04 -15.36 -23.88
C ILE A 11 8.31 -15.13 -22.39
N ALA A 12 9.51 -15.48 -21.90
CA ALA A 12 9.90 -15.28 -20.51
C ALA A 12 10.03 -13.79 -20.11
N THR A 13 10.50 -12.93 -21.03
CA THR A 13 10.57 -11.47 -20.78
C THR A 13 9.21 -10.77 -20.87
N LEU A 14 8.27 -11.30 -21.65
CA LEU A 14 6.92 -10.70 -21.79
C LEU A 14 6.06 -10.92 -20.54
N LEU A 15 6.38 -11.92 -19.70
CA LEU A 15 5.65 -12.22 -18.45
C LEU A 15 6.05 -11.34 -17.26
N ILE A 16 7.14 -10.58 -17.33
CA ILE A 16 7.67 -9.78 -16.22
C ILE A 16 7.08 -8.36 -16.19
N GLY A 17 6.39 -7.93 -17.26
CA GLY A 17 5.83 -6.57 -17.37
C GLY A 17 4.56 -6.29 -16.55
N CYS A 18 4.12 -7.22 -15.70
CA CYS A 18 2.87 -7.11 -14.98
C CYS A 18 3.04 -6.37 -13.64
N VAL A 19 2.65 -5.09 -13.65
CA VAL A 19 2.14 -4.32 -12.50
C VAL A 19 3.11 -4.22 -11.30
N GLN A 20 4.09 -3.33 -11.38
CA GLN A 20 4.75 -2.83 -10.17
C GLN A 20 3.91 -1.71 -9.55
N ALA A 21 2.88 -2.10 -8.79
CA ALA A 21 2.38 -1.21 -7.74
C ALA A 21 3.49 -1.06 -6.69
N GLN A 22 3.76 0.16 -6.22
CA GLN A 22 4.78 0.40 -5.20
C GLN A 22 4.48 -0.43 -3.95
N GLN A 23 5.35 -1.40 -3.63
CA GLN A 23 5.23 -2.17 -2.40
C GLN A 23 5.54 -1.26 -1.20
N TRP A 24 4.63 -1.22 -0.23
CA TRP A 24 4.77 -0.39 0.96
C TRP A 24 6.00 -0.79 1.80
N GLN A 25 6.71 0.22 2.30
CA GLN A 25 7.80 0.09 3.28
C GLN A 25 7.93 1.40 4.06
N PRO A 26 8.16 1.37 5.39
CA PRO A 26 8.42 2.59 6.15
C PRO A 26 9.65 3.33 5.64
N LYS A 27 9.55 4.65 5.42
CA LYS A 27 10.69 5.53 5.21
C LYS A 27 11.39 5.85 6.54
N LYS A 28 12.52 6.57 6.45
CA LYS A 28 13.24 7.10 7.61
C LYS A 28 12.85 8.57 7.84
N ALA A 29 12.38 8.90 9.04
CA ALA A 29 12.17 10.29 9.47
C ALA A 29 13.33 10.77 10.36
N ALA A 30 13.45 12.10 10.51
CA ALA A 30 14.42 12.72 11.42
C ALA A 30 14.16 12.35 12.90
N LEU A 31 12.88 12.24 13.27
CA LEU A 31 12.44 11.78 14.57
C LEU A 31 11.59 10.52 14.40
N MET A 32 12.02 9.41 15.00
CA MET A 32 11.26 8.16 15.04
C MET A 32 10.99 7.80 16.50
N SER A 33 9.75 7.39 16.79
CA SER A 33 9.41 6.92 18.12
C SER A 33 9.85 5.47 18.30
N LYS A 34 10.02 5.03 19.56
CA LYS A 34 10.28 3.62 19.87
C LYS A 34 9.17 2.67 19.39
N PHE A 35 7.95 3.18 19.19
CA PHE A 35 6.80 2.39 18.73
C PHE A 35 6.77 2.25 17.21
N SER A 36 7.46 3.14 16.49
CA SER A 36 7.45 3.16 15.01
C SER A 36 8.03 1.88 14.40
N LYS A 37 8.96 1.20 15.10
CA LYS A 37 9.53 -0.09 14.68
C LYS A 37 8.58 -1.28 14.82
N ASP A 38 7.55 -1.16 15.66
CA ASP A 38 6.64 -2.25 15.99
C ASP A 38 5.34 -2.19 15.17
N VAL A 39 5.26 -1.25 14.20
CA VAL A 39 4.11 -1.09 13.33
C VAL A 39 3.99 -2.28 12.38
N ASN A 40 2.88 -3.01 12.51
CA ASN A 40 2.52 -4.09 11.59
C ASN A 40 1.45 -3.61 10.61
N PRO A 41 1.71 -3.55 9.29
CA PRO A 41 0.75 -3.07 8.29
C PRO A 41 -0.53 -3.90 8.21
N LEU A 42 -0.53 -5.15 8.69
CA LEU A 42 -1.70 -6.04 8.71
C LEU A 42 -2.59 -5.84 9.95
N SER A 43 -2.11 -5.12 10.96
CA SER A 43 -2.82 -4.94 12.23
C SER A 43 -2.47 -3.57 12.84
N VAL A 44 -2.67 -2.52 12.06
CA VAL A 44 -2.39 -1.15 12.51
C VAL A 44 -3.51 -0.64 13.40
N LEU A 45 -3.14 -0.27 14.63
CA LEU A 45 -4.05 0.28 15.64
C LEU A 45 -5.35 -0.56 15.74
N PRO A 46 -5.23 -1.84 16.15
CA PRO A 46 -6.35 -2.77 16.16
C PRO A 46 -7.30 -2.52 17.33
N GLU A 47 -6.95 -1.63 18.27
CA GLU A 47 -7.76 -1.31 19.45
C GLU A 47 -9.05 -0.60 19.09
N TYR A 48 -10.01 -1.42 18.68
CA TYR A 48 -11.44 -1.14 18.69
C TYR A 48 -12.17 -2.50 18.69
N PRO A 49 -13.27 -2.65 19.45
CA PRO A 49 -13.99 -1.60 20.16
C PRO A 49 -13.50 -1.36 21.58
N ARG A 50 -13.66 -0.12 22.06
CA ARG A 50 -13.60 0.14 23.52
C ARG A 50 -14.65 -0.75 24.19
N PRO A 51 -14.35 -1.46 25.28
CA PRO A 51 -15.28 -2.42 25.89
C PRO A 51 -16.69 -1.88 26.16
N GLN A 52 -16.82 -0.58 26.42
CA GLN A 52 -18.11 0.08 26.68
C GLN A 52 -18.84 0.59 25.43
N LEU A 53 -18.18 0.62 24.26
CA LEU A 53 -18.69 1.15 22.99
C LEU A 53 -18.63 0.10 21.87
N THR A 54 -18.71 -1.17 22.24
CA THR A 54 -18.71 -2.30 21.29
C THR A 54 -19.93 -2.25 20.40
N ARG A 55 -19.70 -2.08 19.09
CA ARG A 55 -20.74 -2.18 18.06
C ARG A 55 -20.74 -3.58 17.48
N THR A 56 -21.92 -4.19 17.34
CA THR A 56 -22.08 -5.56 16.83
C THR A 56 -21.55 -5.73 15.40
N LYS A 57 -21.65 -4.67 14.60
CA LYS A 57 -21.11 -4.62 13.23
C LYS A 57 -20.02 -3.55 13.19
N TRP A 58 -18.78 -3.98 13.40
CA TRP A 58 -17.61 -3.13 13.22
C TRP A 58 -16.58 -3.84 12.35
N LEU A 59 -15.92 -3.07 11.49
CA LEU A 59 -14.85 -3.51 10.61
C LEU A 59 -13.71 -2.51 10.69
N ASN A 60 -12.49 -3.01 10.91
CA ASN A 60 -11.30 -2.20 10.77
C ASN A 60 -10.99 -1.99 9.29
N LEU A 61 -10.82 -0.75 8.86
CA LEU A 61 -10.42 -0.38 7.51
C LEU A 61 -8.95 0.05 7.43
N ASN A 62 -8.22 0.00 8.55
CA ASN A 62 -6.79 0.27 8.58
C ASN A 62 -6.02 -0.82 7.85
N GLY A 63 -4.89 -0.44 7.27
CA GLY A 63 -4.06 -1.33 6.48
C GLY A 63 -3.55 -0.63 5.22
N LEU A 64 -3.18 -1.43 4.22
CA LEU A 64 -2.61 -0.95 2.98
C LEU A 64 -3.69 -0.52 2.00
N TRP A 65 -3.56 0.70 1.49
CA TRP A 65 -4.47 1.30 0.52
C TRP A 65 -3.71 1.74 -0.72
N GLN A 66 -4.28 1.50 -1.89
CA GLN A 66 -3.82 2.17 -3.12
C GLN A 66 -4.15 3.67 -3.03
N PHE A 67 -3.25 4.51 -3.51
CA PHE A 67 -3.40 5.96 -3.43
C PHE A 67 -2.73 6.67 -4.61
N GLN A 68 -3.23 7.85 -4.96
CA GLN A 68 -2.66 8.76 -5.95
C GLN A 68 -3.10 10.18 -5.58
N PRO A 69 -2.21 11.18 -5.59
CA PRO A 69 -2.63 12.56 -5.40
C PRO A 69 -3.41 13.01 -6.63
N ALA A 70 -4.48 13.79 -6.42
CA ALA A 70 -5.16 14.44 -7.51
C ALA A 70 -4.25 15.52 -8.14
N ALA A 71 -4.30 15.65 -9.46
CA ALA A 71 -3.64 16.70 -10.23
C ALA A 71 -4.36 18.05 -10.12
N SER A 72 -5.67 18.05 -9.85
CA SER A 72 -6.48 19.25 -9.61
C SER A 72 -7.71 18.93 -8.75
N GLU A 73 -8.35 19.96 -8.21
CA GLU A 73 -9.60 19.82 -7.44
C GLU A 73 -10.78 19.29 -8.28
N THR A 74 -10.70 19.43 -9.60
CA THR A 74 -11.74 19.03 -10.56
C THR A 74 -11.50 17.65 -11.17
N GLU A 75 -10.44 16.95 -10.75
CA GLU A 75 -10.16 15.61 -11.24
C GLU A 75 -11.28 14.63 -10.85
N ALA A 76 -11.69 13.79 -11.80
CA ALA A 76 -12.66 12.75 -11.53
C ALA A 76 -12.09 11.70 -10.56
N LEU A 77 -12.97 11.01 -9.83
CA LEU A 77 -12.56 9.92 -8.96
C LEU A 77 -11.77 8.87 -9.76
N PRO A 78 -10.63 8.39 -9.22
CA PRO A 78 -9.80 7.44 -9.93
C PRO A 78 -10.52 6.12 -10.17
N LYS A 79 -10.23 5.49 -11.31
CA LYS A 79 -10.73 4.16 -11.68
C LYS A 79 -9.55 3.23 -11.92
N GLY A 80 -9.64 2.01 -11.39
CA GLY A 80 -8.59 1.00 -11.53
C GLY A 80 -7.44 1.18 -10.54
N ASN A 81 -6.25 0.70 -10.92
CA ASN A 81 -5.08 0.68 -10.05
C ASN A 81 -4.45 2.07 -9.91
N LEU A 82 -4.06 2.41 -8.68
CA LEU A 82 -3.34 3.65 -8.39
C LEU A 82 -1.82 3.45 -8.30
N SER A 83 -1.10 4.54 -8.50
CA SER A 83 0.37 4.55 -8.61
C SER A 83 1.13 4.11 -7.36
N ARG A 84 0.58 4.32 -6.15
CA ARG A 84 1.29 4.03 -4.89
C ARG A 84 0.41 3.30 -3.88
N THR A 85 1.05 2.74 -2.86
CA THR A 85 0.39 2.15 -1.69
C THR A 85 0.79 2.91 -0.43
N ILE A 86 -0.20 3.27 0.40
CA ILE A 86 -0.02 3.94 1.68
C ILE A 86 -0.55 3.08 2.84
N LEU A 87 -0.08 3.35 4.06
CA LEU A 87 -0.56 2.69 5.27
C LEU A 87 -1.50 3.61 6.07
N VAL A 88 -2.78 3.27 6.09
CA VAL A 88 -3.81 3.95 6.87
C VAL A 88 -3.75 3.43 8.32
N PRO A 89 -3.76 4.32 9.34
CA PRO A 89 -4.20 5.72 9.29
C PRO A 89 -3.07 6.76 9.36
N PHE A 90 -1.86 6.42 8.91
CA PHE A 90 -0.75 7.38 8.94
C PHE A 90 -0.88 8.44 7.83
N PRO A 91 -0.57 9.73 8.10
CA PRO A 91 -0.55 10.77 7.07
C PRO A 91 0.35 10.39 5.91
N VAL A 92 -0.03 10.70 4.67
CA VAL A 92 0.74 10.36 3.46
C VAL A 92 2.19 10.85 3.52
N GLU A 93 2.44 12.01 4.11
CA GLU A 93 3.77 12.61 4.25
C GLU A 93 4.62 11.91 5.31
N SER A 94 4.00 11.14 6.19
CA SER A 94 4.70 10.47 7.28
C SER A 94 5.53 9.30 6.78
N ALA A 95 6.66 9.08 7.44
CA ALA A 95 7.55 7.96 7.14
C ALA A 95 6.87 6.59 7.27
N LEU A 96 5.90 6.45 8.17
CA LEU A 96 5.18 5.19 8.37
C LEU A 96 4.15 4.89 7.28
N SER A 97 3.72 5.90 6.53
CA SER A 97 2.69 5.72 5.49
C SER A 97 3.23 5.07 4.23
N GLY A 98 4.54 5.14 3.94
CA GLY A 98 5.11 4.60 2.70
C GLY A 98 5.81 5.69 1.93
#